data_AF-A0A7D5MMA6-F1
#
_entry.id   AF-A0A7D5MMA6-F1
#
_cell.length_a   1.000
_cell.length_b   1.000
_cell.length_c   1.000
_cell.angle_alpha   90.00
_cell.angle_beta   90.00
_cell.angle_gamma   90.00
#
_symmetry.space_group_name_H-M   'P 1'
#
loop_
_entity.id
_entity.type
_entity.pdbx_description
1 polymer ?
#
loop_
_entity_poly.entity_id
_entity_poly.type
_entity_poly.pdbx_seq_one_letter_code
_entity_poly.pdbx_strand_id
1 'polypeptide(L)' 'MEQIPHITLTQYMKFSGLNRFKASRKLILLVLANVLKITASEKGDMYSRA' A
#
# COMPACT_ATOMS: atom_id res chain seq x y z
N MET A 1 19.05 11.68 2.88
CA MET A 1 17.61 11.41 3.11
C MET A 1 17.27 10.13 2.37
N GLU A 2 17.14 9.00 3.07
CA GLU A 2 16.70 7.76 2.42
C GLU A 2 15.24 7.94 1.99
N GLN A 3 14.96 7.83 0.69
CA GLN A 3 13.58 7.75 0.21
C GLN A 3 13.00 6.44 0.73
N ILE A 4 12.06 6.52 1.67
CA ILE A 4 11.27 5.35 2.06
C ILE A 4 10.36 5.03 0.86
N PRO A 5 10.58 3.90 0.14
CA PRO A 5 9.78 3.58 -1.02
C PRO A 5 8.36 3.28 -0.54
N HIS A 6 7.42 4.17 -0.89
CA HIS A 6 6.01 3.96 -0.68
C HIS A 6 5.38 3.39 -1.93
N ILE A 7 4.30 2.62 -1.76
CA ILE A 7 3.47 2.11 -2.84
C ILE A 7 2.05 2.61 -2.66
N THR A 8 1.36 2.83 -3.77
CA THR A 8 -0.08 3.08 -3.82
C THR A 8 -0.82 1.80 -4.16
N LEU A 9 -2.14 1.76 -3.95
CA LEU A 9 -2.98 0.65 -4.38
C LEU A 9 -2.81 0.33 -5.88
N THR A 10 -2.77 1.37 -6.73
CA THR A 10 -2.61 1.22 -8.19
C THR A 10 -1.26 0.61 -8.54
N GLN A 11 -0.18 1.03 -7.88
CA GLN A 11 1.14 0.44 -8.08
C GLN A 11 1.15 -1.02 -7.63
N TYR A 12 0.60 -1.32 -6.44
CA TYR A 12 0.52 -2.68 -5.95
C TYR A 12 -0.27 -3.59 -6.90
N MET A 13 -1.41 -3.14 -7.43
CA MET A 13 -2.18 -3.86 -8.44
C MET A 13 -1.35 -4.20 -9.69
N LYS A 14 -0.55 -3.23 -10.19
CA LYS A 14 0.31 -3.45 -11.36
C LYS A 14 1.38 -4.51 -11.09
N PHE A 15 2.01 -4.48 -9.92
CA PHE A 15 3.07 -5.44 -9.57
C PHE A 15 2.54 -6.84 -9.25
N SER A 16 1.38 -6.93 -8.58
CA SER A 16 0.84 -8.21 -8.09
C SER A 16 -0.13 -8.88 -9.07
N GLY A 17 -0.56 -8.19 -10.13
CA GLY A 17 -1.60 -8.65 -11.04
C GLY A 17 -2.98 -8.84 -10.39
N LEU A 18 -3.20 -8.26 -9.20
CA LEU A 18 -4.46 -8.43 -8.47
C LEU A 18 -5.46 -7.36 -8.89
N ASN A 19 -6.74 -7.74 -8.92
CA ASN A 19 -7.82 -6.76 -9.04
C ASN A 19 -7.88 -5.85 -7.80
N ARG A 20 -8.57 -4.72 -7.93
CA ARG A 20 -8.64 -3.68 -6.90
C ARG A 20 -9.08 -4.21 -5.53
N PHE A 21 -10.10 -5.07 -5.51
CA PHE A 21 -10.64 -5.62 -4.27
C PHE A 21 -9.62 -6.51 -3.54
N LYS A 22 -9.01 -7.46 -4.25
CA LYS A 22 -7.98 -8.35 -3.69
C LYS A 22 -6.75 -7.58 -3.23
N ALA A 23 -6.31 -6.62 -4.04
CA ALA A 23 -5.15 -5.77 -3.74
C ALA A 23 -5.39 -4.92 -2.48
N SER A 24 -6.53 -4.24 -2.41
CA SER A 24 -6.92 -3.42 -1.25
C SER A 24 -7.00 -4.26 0.02
N ARG A 25 -7.72 -5.40 -0.02
CA ARG A 25 -7.83 -6.30 1.13
C ARG A 25 -6.46 -6.75 1.64
N LYS A 26 -5.52 -7.07 0.74
CA LYS A 26 -4.17 -7.49 1.14
C LYS A 26 -3.40 -6.37 1.83
N LEU A 27 -3.41 -5.16 1.26
CA LEU A 27 -2.74 -4.00 1.86
C LEU A 27 -3.27 -3.68 3.25
N ILE A 28 -4.60 -3.68 3.43
CA ILE A 28 -5.22 -3.45 4.74
C ILE A 28 -4.85 -4.55 5.74
N LEU A 29 -4.84 -5.82 5.35
CA LEU A 29 -4.41 -6.90 6.23
C LEU A 29 -2.95 -6.71 6.70
N LEU A 30 -2.07 -6.23 5.83
CA LEU A 30 -0.68 -5.93 6.19
C LEU A 30 -0.56 -4.72 7.13
N VAL A 31 -1.45 -3.74 7.00
CA VAL A 31 -1.55 -2.62 7.96
C VAL A 31 -2.01 -3.13 9.33
N LEU A 32 -3.08 -3.93 9.36
CA LEU A 32 -3.60 -4.52 10.61
C LEU A 32 -2.59 -5.45 11.28
N ALA A 33 -1.75 -6.14 10.50
CA ALA A 33 -0.66 -6.97 10.99
C ALA A 33 0.60 -6.18 11.39
N ASN A 34 0.55 -4.84 11.36
CA ASN A 34 1.68 -3.95 11.68
C ASN A 34 2.93 -4.18 10.79
N VAL A 35 2.73 -4.63 9.55
CA VAL A 35 3.80 -4.78 8.54
C VAL A 35 3.95 -3.51 7.70
N LEU A 36 2.81 -2.85 7.44
CA LEU A 36 2.76 -1.59 6.69
C LEU A 36 2.15 -0.48 7.55
N LYS A 37 2.62 0.75 7.30
CA LYS A 37 1.94 1.99 7.69
C LYS A 37 1.18 2.54 6.49
N ILE A 38 0.06 3.21 6.77
CA ILE A 38 -0.73 3.92 5.77
C ILE A 38 -0.69 5.42 6.07
N THR A 39 -0.51 6.24 5.03
CA THR A 39 -0.56 7.71 5.11
C THR A 39 -1.51 8.21 4.03
N ALA A 40 -2.54 8.94 4.42
CA ALA A 40 -3.46 9.57 3.49
C ALA A 40 -2.76 10.72 2.74
N SER A 41 -3.04 10.86 1.44
CA SER A 41 -2.59 11.99 0.63
C SER A 41 -3.69 12.41 -0.33
N GLU A 42 -3.61 13.63 -0.88
CA GLU A 42 -4.55 14.12 -1.90
C GLU A 42 -4.61 13.26 -3.16
N LYS A 43 -3.55 12.48 -3.43
CA LYS A 43 -3.43 11.59 -4.60
C LYS A 43 -3.83 10.14 -4.27
N GLY A 44 -4.28 9.87 -3.05
CA GLY A 44 -4.64 8.56 -2.53
C GLY A 44 -3.69 8.04 -1.45
N ASP A 45 -4.02 6.87 -0.91
CA ASP A 45 -3.27 6.27 0.21
C ASP A 45 -1.89 5.80 -0.21
N MET A 46 -0.90 6.14 0.62
CA MET A 46 0.47 5.69 0.51
C MET A 46 0.76 4.64 1.59
N TYR A 47 1.33 3.51 1.17
CA TYR A 47 1.71 2.40 2.03
C TYR A 47 3.23 2.30 2.08
N SER A 48 3.80 2.21 3.27
CA SER A 48 5.24 2.06 3.50
C SER A 48 5.51 1.03 4.60
N ARG A 49 6.75 0.56 4.74
CA ARG A 49 7.10 -0.37 5.83
C ARG A 49 6.91 0.33 7.19
N ALA A 50 6.34 -0.42 8.14
CA ALA A 50 6.13 0.02 9.52
C ALA A 50 7.46 0.21 10.27
#